data_AF-A0AAE0CRM4-F1
#
_entry.id   AF-A0AAE0CRM4-F1
#
_cell.length_a   1.000
_cell.length_b   1.000
_cell.length_c   1.000
_cell.angle_alpha   90.00
_cell.angle_beta   90.00
_cell.angle_gamma   90.00
#
_symmetry.space_group_name_H-M   'P 1'
#
loop_
_entity.id
_entity.type
_entity.pdbx_description
1 polymer ?
#
loop_
_entity_poly.entity_id
_entity_poly.type
_entity_poly.pdbx_seq_one_letter_code
_entity_poly.pdbx_strand_id
1 'polypeptide(L)'
;MVGVFRRSLSFPNKHPNRPPKPPISHHIRSISLPCRSHPLISQIKCEVNDLKSWSTKSENRTSIWLCDGLSRLKDVHDSLVDILQLPQTQDSLRNQNEWVEKLLEDFLRFVDVYGIFQTSVLALKEEQFAAQVAIRKKDESKLALYLKARKRIAKEMAKLVSAIRYIGQYPVPKSMLTSIADTELSGVVGDVVEATMLVTTALLNGISEAFAASRTRKSLWMGLRLKKKAKKAKIEEGIQEFQQIGSVDSLWGFKKKSEEEVRVVSKNMRELEGCVCNIESVCEKVFRSLINTRVSLLNTLTQ
;
A
#
# COMPACT_ATOMS: atom_id res chain seq x y z
N MET A 1 -39.41 -7.67 11.99
CA MET A 1 -40.69 -7.04 11.63
C MET A 1 -40.86 -7.19 10.12
N VAL A 2 -41.59 -8.21 9.68
CA VAL A 2 -41.77 -8.51 8.24
C VAL A 2 -42.94 -7.67 7.75
N GLY A 3 -42.68 -6.70 6.86
CA GLY A 3 -43.73 -5.85 6.29
C GLY A 3 -44.67 -6.67 5.42
N VAL A 4 -45.89 -6.93 5.91
CA VAL A 4 -46.95 -7.57 5.14
C VAL A 4 -47.51 -6.53 4.15
N PHE A 5 -47.15 -6.65 2.88
CA PHE A 5 -47.80 -5.89 1.81
C PHE A 5 -49.23 -6.40 1.61
N ARG A 6 -50.23 -5.70 2.16
CA ARG A 6 -51.64 -5.94 1.81
C ARG A 6 -51.84 -5.56 0.34
N ARG A 7 -52.06 -6.55 -0.52
CA ARG A 7 -52.64 -6.36 -1.85
C ARG A 7 -54.15 -6.22 -1.69
N SER A 8 -54.71 -5.05 -1.99
CA SER A 8 -56.15 -4.86 -2.10
C SER A 8 -56.66 -5.57 -3.36
N LEU A 9 -57.38 -6.68 -3.20
CA LEU A 9 -58.09 -7.34 -4.29
C LEU A 9 -59.44 -6.66 -4.48
N SER A 10 -59.59 -5.87 -5.54
CA SER A 10 -60.89 -5.37 -5.99
C SER A 10 -61.45 -6.29 -7.08
N PHE A 11 -62.59 -6.93 -6.81
CA PHE A 11 -63.31 -7.73 -7.81
C PHE A 11 -64.05 -6.82 -8.80
N PRO A 12 -64.11 -7.17 -10.10
CA PRO A 12 -64.86 -6.37 -11.07
C PRO A 12 -66.36 -6.60 -10.89
N ASN A 13 -67.08 -5.55 -10.49
CA ASN A 13 -68.55 -5.53 -10.56
C ASN A 13 -68.98 -5.17 -11.99
N LYS A 14 -69.52 -6.14 -12.75
CA LYS A 14 -70.00 -5.92 -14.12
C LYS A 14 -71.39 -5.27 -14.08
N HIS A 15 -71.47 -3.96 -14.31
CA HIS A 15 -72.72 -3.29 -14.68
C HIS A 15 -72.81 -3.17 -16.22
N PRO A 16 -73.94 -3.53 -16.87
CA PRO A 16 -73.95 -3.71 -18.33
C PRO A 16 -73.99 -2.42 -19.18
N ASN A 17 -74.23 -1.24 -18.60
CA ASN A 17 -74.52 -0.03 -19.38
C ASN A 17 -73.68 1.18 -18.93
N ARG A 18 -72.35 1.15 -19.14
CA ARG A 18 -71.50 2.34 -18.98
C ARG A 18 -70.56 2.51 -20.17
N PRO A 19 -70.49 3.70 -20.80
CA PRO A 19 -69.56 3.94 -21.90
C PRO A 19 -68.09 3.82 -21.42
N PRO A 20 -67.16 3.41 -22.31
CA PRO A 20 -65.78 3.16 -21.95
C PRO A 20 -65.11 4.45 -21.47
N LYS A 21 -64.57 4.44 -20.24
CA LYS A 21 -63.74 5.53 -19.73
C LYS A 21 -62.41 5.55 -20.50
N PRO A 22 -61.84 6.74 -20.79
CA PRO A 22 -60.53 6.83 -21.43
C PRO A 22 -59.46 6.16 -20.55
N PRO A 23 -58.43 5.55 -21.17
CA PRO A 23 -57.38 4.87 -20.42
C PRO A 23 -56.66 5.86 -19.52
N ILE A 24 -56.72 5.61 -18.21
CA ILE A 24 -55.95 6.37 -17.23
C ILE A 24 -54.49 6.00 -17.46
N SER A 25 -53.66 6.96 -17.89
CA SER A 25 -52.21 6.76 -17.97
C SER A 25 -51.69 6.47 -16.57
N HIS A 26 -51.26 5.23 -16.33
CA HIS A 26 -50.55 4.90 -15.10
C HIS A 26 -49.20 5.65 -15.12
N HIS A 27 -49.07 6.69 -14.30
CA HIS A 27 -47.74 7.19 -13.94
C HIS A 27 -46.99 6.03 -13.30
N ILE A 28 -46.01 5.49 -14.02
CA ILE A 28 -45.01 4.58 -13.47
C ILE A 28 -44.26 5.40 -12.43
N ARG A 29 -44.67 5.32 -11.16
CA ARG A 29 -43.85 5.83 -10.07
C ARG A 29 -42.64 4.91 -9.95
N SER A 30 -41.48 5.47 -10.28
CA SER A 30 -40.18 4.84 -10.07
C SER A 30 -40.11 4.33 -8.64
N ILE A 31 -39.94 3.02 -8.47
CA ILE A 31 -39.57 2.44 -7.18
C ILE A 31 -38.11 2.79 -6.95
N SER A 32 -37.82 3.87 -6.22
CA SER A 32 -36.49 4.10 -5.70
C SER A 32 -36.18 2.98 -4.71
N LEU A 33 -35.41 1.99 -5.17
CA LEU A 33 -34.79 1.00 -4.29
C LEU A 33 -33.99 1.75 -3.20
N PRO A 34 -33.88 1.19 -1.99
CA PRO A 34 -33.11 1.80 -0.92
C PRO A 34 -31.70 2.17 -1.40
N CYS A 35 -31.21 3.32 -0.93
CA CYS A 35 -29.97 3.97 -1.35
C CYS A 35 -28.88 2.98 -1.71
N ARG A 36 -28.41 3.04 -2.97
CA ARG A 36 -27.16 2.38 -3.34
C ARG A 36 -26.04 2.99 -2.51
N SER A 37 -25.07 2.16 -2.15
CA SER A 37 -23.80 2.62 -1.61
C SER A 37 -23.20 3.70 -2.51
N HIS A 38 -22.52 4.69 -1.92
CA HIS A 38 -21.93 5.79 -2.69
C HIS A 38 -20.98 5.22 -3.76
N PRO A 39 -20.99 5.69 -5.01
CA PRO A 39 -20.16 5.11 -6.08
C PRO A 39 -18.66 5.04 -5.72
N LEU A 40 -18.15 6.01 -4.94
CA LEU A 40 -16.77 5.99 -4.42
C LEU A 40 -16.47 4.78 -3.51
N ILE A 41 -17.43 4.29 -2.72
CA ILE A 41 -17.26 3.08 -1.90
C ILE A 41 -16.96 1.88 -2.81
N SER A 42 -17.71 1.74 -3.91
CA SER A 42 -17.48 0.66 -4.87
C SER A 42 -16.13 0.83 -5.59
N GLN A 43 -15.75 2.06 -5.92
CA GLN A 43 -14.47 2.35 -6.56
C GLN A 43 -13.30 1.97 -5.65
N ILE A 44 -13.29 2.42 -4.38
CA ILE A 44 -12.21 2.11 -3.44
C ILE A 44 -12.12 0.60 -3.20
N LYS A 45 -13.26 -0.11 -3.08
CA LYS A 45 -13.27 -1.58 -2.97
C LYS A 45 -12.59 -2.24 -4.18
N CYS A 46 -12.85 -1.76 -5.38
CA CYS A 46 -12.19 -2.26 -6.59
C CYS A 46 -10.68 -1.98 -6.56
N GLU A 47 -10.27 -0.75 -6.24
CA GLU A 47 -8.85 -0.36 -6.18
C GLU A 47 -8.08 -1.14 -5.09
N VAL A 48 -8.69 -1.37 -3.93
CA VAL A 48 -8.12 -2.22 -2.86
C VAL A 48 -8.01 -3.68 -3.32
N ASN A 49 -9.03 -4.21 -4.00
CA ASN A 49 -8.96 -5.57 -4.55
C ASN A 49 -7.87 -5.70 -5.60
N ASP A 50 -7.66 -4.67 -6.42
CA ASP A 50 -6.57 -4.60 -7.37
C ASP A 50 -5.21 -4.62 -6.67
N LEU A 51 -5.03 -3.89 -5.57
CA LEU A 51 -3.83 -3.97 -4.71
C LEU A 51 -3.64 -5.36 -4.09
N LYS A 52 -4.72 -5.98 -3.60
CA LYS A 52 -4.68 -7.35 -3.08
C LYS A 52 -4.23 -8.32 -4.20
N SER A 53 -4.73 -8.15 -5.43
CA SER A 53 -4.31 -8.94 -6.60
C SER A 53 -2.87 -8.67 -7.05
N TRP A 54 -2.41 -7.41 -6.93
CA TRP A 54 -1.02 -7.03 -7.21
C TRP A 54 -0.07 -7.75 -6.25
N SER A 55 -0.45 -7.87 -4.98
CA SER A 55 0.35 -8.52 -3.94
C SER A 55 0.54 -10.04 -4.17
N THR A 56 -0.42 -10.70 -4.81
CA THR A 56 -0.35 -12.15 -5.09
C THR A 56 0.53 -12.45 -6.29
N LYS A 57 0.65 -11.52 -7.25
CA LYS A 57 1.51 -11.61 -8.44
C LYS A 57 2.99 -11.31 -8.16
N SER A 58 3.46 -11.56 -6.93
CA SER A 58 4.82 -11.23 -6.47
C SER A 58 5.92 -12.12 -7.09
N GLU A 59 5.64 -12.86 -8.17
CA GLU A 59 6.65 -13.62 -8.90
C GLU A 59 7.62 -12.63 -9.56
N ASN A 60 8.82 -12.50 -8.99
CA ASN A 60 9.85 -11.52 -9.33
C ASN A 60 9.51 -10.08 -8.87
N ARG A 61 9.75 -9.80 -7.57
CA ARG A 61 9.64 -8.44 -6.99
C ARG A 61 10.65 -7.49 -7.63
N THR A 62 10.21 -6.74 -8.63
CA THR A 62 11.01 -5.70 -9.29
C THR A 62 10.71 -4.31 -8.73
N SER A 63 11.61 -3.36 -8.98
CA SER A 63 11.40 -1.95 -8.67
C SER A 63 10.17 -1.38 -9.39
N ILE A 64 9.92 -1.82 -10.63
CA ILE A 64 8.75 -1.44 -11.43
C ILE A 64 7.47 -1.98 -10.79
N TRP A 65 7.43 -3.27 -10.42
CA TRP A 65 6.29 -3.87 -9.73
C TRP A 65 5.98 -3.12 -8.43
N LEU A 66 7.02 -2.74 -7.67
CA LEU A 66 6.85 -1.98 -6.44
C LEU A 66 6.31 -0.56 -6.70
N CYS A 67 6.83 0.13 -7.72
CA CYS A 67 6.34 1.45 -8.12
C CYS A 67 4.88 1.40 -8.58
N ASP A 68 4.44 0.34 -9.27
CA ASP A 68 3.04 0.13 -9.64
C ASP A 68 2.16 0.00 -8.39
N GLY A 69 2.55 -0.84 -7.43
CA GLY A 69 1.81 -0.99 -6.16
C GLY A 69 1.73 0.31 -5.35
N LEU A 70 2.82 1.06 -5.27
CA LEU A 70 2.84 2.37 -4.60
C LEU A 70 1.97 3.41 -5.32
N SER A 71 1.96 3.39 -6.66
CA SER A 71 1.11 4.30 -7.45
C SER A 71 -0.37 4.00 -7.22
N ARG A 72 -0.75 2.72 -7.27
CA ARG A 72 -2.11 2.27 -6.93
C ARG A 72 -2.51 2.64 -5.50
N LEU A 73 -1.59 2.50 -4.54
CA LEU A 73 -1.84 2.91 -3.15
C LEU A 73 -2.10 4.42 -3.04
N LYS A 74 -1.33 5.24 -3.75
CA LYS A 74 -1.59 6.68 -3.81
C LYS A 74 -3.01 6.93 -4.32
N ASP A 75 -3.43 6.26 -5.40
CA ASP A 75 -4.77 6.47 -5.98
C ASP A 75 -5.88 6.05 -5.02
N VAL A 76 -5.70 4.95 -4.27
CA VAL A 76 -6.61 4.54 -3.19
C VAL A 76 -6.75 5.62 -2.11
N HIS A 77 -5.64 6.26 -1.70
CA HIS A 77 -5.70 7.34 -0.72
C HIS A 77 -6.38 8.60 -1.27
N ASP A 78 -6.18 8.91 -2.55
CA ASP A 78 -6.87 10.05 -3.18
C ASP A 78 -8.39 9.79 -3.23
N SER A 79 -8.82 8.59 -3.63
CA SER A 79 -10.22 8.17 -3.57
C SER A 79 -10.77 8.19 -2.13
N LEU A 80 -9.95 7.83 -1.14
CA LEU A 80 -10.30 7.93 0.28
C LEU A 80 -10.47 9.40 0.71
N VAL A 81 -9.61 10.31 0.25
CA VAL A 81 -9.75 11.74 0.51
C VAL A 81 -11.08 12.25 -0.05
N ASP A 82 -11.44 11.86 -1.27
CA ASP A 82 -12.69 12.29 -1.90
C ASP A 82 -13.94 11.85 -1.12
N ILE A 83 -13.96 10.60 -0.62
CA ILE A 83 -15.09 10.13 0.20
C ILE A 83 -15.11 10.82 1.58
N LEU A 84 -13.96 11.09 2.19
CA LEU A 84 -13.88 11.78 3.49
C LEU A 84 -14.36 13.24 3.43
N GLN A 85 -14.33 13.86 2.25
CA GLN A 85 -14.82 15.22 2.03
C GLN A 85 -16.33 15.30 1.82
N LEU A 86 -17.04 14.18 1.68
CA LEU A 86 -18.49 14.18 1.52
C LEU A 86 -19.18 14.58 2.83
N PRO A 87 -20.18 15.48 2.80
CA PRO A 87 -20.89 15.91 4.01
C PRO A 87 -21.48 14.74 4.82
N GLN A 88 -22.05 13.74 4.13
CA GLN A 88 -22.61 12.54 4.77
C GLN A 88 -21.57 11.73 5.54
N THR A 89 -20.36 11.63 4.97
CA THR A 89 -19.23 10.94 5.60
C THR A 89 -18.72 11.74 6.79
N GLN A 90 -18.62 13.07 6.66
CA GLN A 90 -18.23 13.93 7.78
C GLN A 90 -19.22 13.84 8.94
N ASP A 91 -20.52 13.91 8.67
CA ASP A 91 -21.57 13.79 9.70
C ASP A 91 -21.54 12.43 10.42
N SER A 92 -21.29 11.35 9.68
CA SER A 92 -21.11 10.01 10.22
C SER A 92 -19.90 9.93 11.15
N LEU A 93 -18.76 10.46 10.70
CA LEU A 93 -17.49 10.46 11.44
C LEU A 93 -17.47 11.37 12.66
N ARG A 94 -18.20 12.50 12.61
CA ARG A 94 -18.25 13.50 13.70
C ARG A 94 -18.79 12.93 15.01
N ASN A 95 -19.63 11.91 14.91
CA ASN A 95 -20.18 11.21 16.08
C ASN A 95 -19.25 10.07 16.56
N GLN A 96 -18.08 9.88 15.95
CA GLN A 96 -17.15 8.77 16.16
C GLN A 96 -15.73 9.24 16.53
N ASN A 97 -15.61 10.26 17.40
CA ASN A 97 -14.34 10.88 17.76
C ASN A 97 -13.25 9.87 18.13
N GLU A 98 -13.53 8.91 19.02
CA GLU A 98 -12.54 7.90 19.43
C GLU A 98 -12.02 7.04 18.28
N TRP A 99 -12.85 6.78 17.25
CA TRP A 99 -12.44 6.00 16.09
C TRP A 99 -11.63 6.85 15.11
N VAL A 100 -12.06 8.09 14.88
CA VAL A 100 -11.32 9.06 14.06
C VAL A 100 -9.94 9.35 14.67
N GLU A 101 -9.83 9.49 15.99
CA GLU A 101 -8.54 9.65 16.68
C GLU A 101 -7.61 8.46 16.46
N LYS A 102 -8.13 7.22 16.51
CA LYS A 102 -7.34 6.01 16.21
C LYS A 102 -6.89 5.96 14.74
N LEU A 103 -7.77 6.37 13.82
CA LEU A 103 -7.39 6.48 12.40
C LEU A 103 -6.30 7.54 12.20
N LEU A 104 -6.43 8.71 12.84
CA LEU A 104 -5.43 9.78 12.78
C LEU A 104 -4.07 9.33 13.29
N GLU A 105 -4.04 8.53 14.36
CA GLU A 105 -2.84 7.91 14.91
C GLU A 105 -2.24 6.88 13.94
N ASP A 106 -3.07 6.02 13.33
CA ASP A 106 -2.62 5.05 12.32
C ASP A 106 -2.01 5.74 11.09
N PHE A 107 -2.67 6.77 10.56
CA PHE A 107 -2.16 7.55 9.43
C PHE A 107 -0.90 8.33 9.79
N LEU A 108 -0.78 8.84 11.01
CA LEU A 108 0.45 9.48 11.49
C LEU A 108 1.62 8.48 11.51
N ARG A 109 1.39 7.25 11.99
CA ARG A 109 2.43 6.21 11.98
C ARG A 109 2.90 5.85 10.58
N PHE A 110 1.99 5.82 9.59
CA PHE A 110 2.39 5.65 8.20
C PHE A 110 3.22 6.83 7.70
N VAL A 111 2.79 8.06 7.98
CA VAL A 111 3.54 9.28 7.63
C VAL A 111 4.96 9.23 8.21
N ASP A 112 5.12 8.86 9.48
CA ASP A 112 6.41 8.73 10.14
C ASP A 112 7.30 7.68 9.47
N VAL A 113 6.73 6.54 9.09
CA VAL A 113 7.45 5.46 8.38
C VAL A 113 7.97 5.93 7.03
N TYR A 114 7.15 6.62 6.25
CA TYR A 114 7.56 7.18 4.95
C TYR A 114 8.58 8.32 5.12
N GLY A 115 8.48 9.14 6.18
CA GLY A 115 9.47 10.18 6.50
C GLY A 115 10.83 9.60 6.91
N ILE A 116 10.85 8.56 7.74
CA ILE A 116 12.09 7.84 8.07
C ILE A 116 12.67 7.19 6.82
N PHE A 117 11.84 6.52 6.01
CA PHE A 117 12.27 5.95 4.73
C PHE A 117 12.95 6.97 3.82
N GLN A 118 12.35 8.15 3.61
CA GLN A 118 12.94 9.23 2.80
C GLN A 118 14.30 9.66 3.35
N THR A 119 14.41 9.83 4.67
CA THR A 119 15.68 10.20 5.34
C THR A 119 16.75 9.13 5.12
N SER A 120 16.39 7.85 5.26
CA SER A 120 17.30 6.72 5.02
C SER A 120 17.76 6.64 3.56
N VAL A 121 16.86 6.89 2.59
CA VAL A 121 17.19 6.91 1.16
C VAL A 121 18.11 8.07 0.81
N LEU A 122 17.87 9.26 1.36
CA LEU A 122 18.73 10.42 1.16
C LEU A 122 20.16 10.12 1.64
N ALA A 123 20.31 9.56 2.84
CA ALA A 123 21.60 9.14 3.37
C ALA A 123 22.27 8.02 2.53
N LEU A 124 21.49 7.14 1.89
CA LEU A 124 22.03 6.13 0.96
C LEU A 124 22.63 6.79 -0.28
N LYS A 125 21.92 7.77 -0.86
CA LYS A 125 22.33 8.45 -2.09
C LYS A 125 23.66 9.18 -1.88
N GLU A 126 23.83 9.86 -0.75
CA GLU A 126 25.11 10.50 -0.38
C GLU A 126 26.28 9.49 -0.39
N GLU A 127 26.10 8.35 0.29
CA GLU A 127 27.11 7.27 0.33
C GLU A 127 27.31 6.63 -1.05
N GLN A 128 26.26 6.53 -1.87
CA GLN A 128 26.33 6.00 -3.22
C GLN A 128 27.14 6.91 -4.15
N PHE A 129 26.98 8.23 -4.07
CA PHE A 129 27.82 9.17 -4.82
C PHE A 129 29.30 9.03 -4.43
N ALA A 130 29.59 8.94 -3.13
CA ALA A 130 30.96 8.69 -2.66
C ALA A 130 31.51 7.34 -3.18
N ALA A 131 30.68 6.30 -3.21
CA ALA A 131 31.04 4.99 -3.74
C ALA A 131 31.30 5.01 -5.26
N GLN A 132 30.54 5.77 -6.06
CA GLN A 132 30.78 5.89 -7.49
C GLN A 132 32.16 6.49 -7.80
N VAL A 133 32.60 7.48 -7.02
CA VAL A 133 33.96 8.03 -7.12
C VAL A 133 34.99 6.99 -6.68
N ALA A 134 34.71 6.26 -5.59
CA ALA A 134 35.58 5.22 -5.06
C ALA A 134 35.79 4.06 -6.04
N ILE A 135 34.75 3.66 -6.79
CA ILE A 135 34.84 2.65 -7.87
C ILE A 135 35.91 3.04 -8.89
N ARG A 136 35.91 4.31 -9.34
CA ARG A 136 36.89 4.82 -10.33
C ARG A 136 38.31 4.84 -9.77
N LYS A 137 38.45 5.15 -8.48
CA LYS A 137 39.74 5.19 -7.77
C LYS A 137 40.19 3.84 -7.20
N LYS A 138 39.37 2.79 -7.35
CA LYS A 138 39.55 1.48 -6.69
C LYS A 138 39.77 1.58 -5.17
N ASP A 139 39.07 2.53 -4.53
CA ASP A 139 39.16 2.78 -3.09
C ASP A 139 38.19 1.88 -2.31
N GLU A 140 38.68 0.73 -1.86
CA GLU A 140 37.89 -0.28 -1.14
C GLU A 140 37.35 0.21 0.21
N SER A 141 38.00 1.20 0.83
CA SER A 141 37.58 1.71 2.15
C SER A 141 36.23 2.42 2.08
N LYS A 142 36.04 3.27 1.06
CA LYS A 142 34.77 3.96 0.80
C LYS A 142 33.68 3.02 0.30
N LEU A 143 34.03 1.99 -0.46
CA LEU A 143 33.07 0.93 -0.83
C LEU A 143 32.57 0.18 0.41
N ALA A 144 33.43 -0.08 1.38
CA ALA A 144 33.03 -0.70 2.64
C ALA A 144 32.05 0.18 3.46
N LEU A 145 32.22 1.51 3.43
CA LEU A 145 31.29 2.46 4.07
C LEU A 145 29.89 2.39 3.42
N TYR A 146 29.82 2.42 2.08
CA TYR A 146 28.56 2.26 1.36
C TYR A 146 27.85 0.93 1.68
N LEU A 147 28.60 -0.17 1.76
CA LEU A 147 28.05 -1.47 2.16
C LEU A 147 27.53 -1.48 3.60
N LYS A 148 28.21 -0.76 4.50
CA LYS A 148 27.75 -0.57 5.88
C LYS A 148 26.47 0.27 5.92
N ALA A 149 26.36 1.31 5.09
CA ALA A 149 25.16 2.13 4.97
C ALA A 149 23.96 1.30 4.48
N ARG A 150 24.13 0.46 3.46
CA ARG A 150 23.07 -0.48 3.02
C ARG A 150 22.60 -1.41 4.13
N LYS A 151 23.52 -1.97 4.91
CA LYS A 151 23.17 -2.83 6.06
C LYS A 151 22.46 -2.07 7.17
N ARG A 152 22.81 -0.79 7.39
CA ARG A 152 22.12 0.08 8.35
C ARG A 152 20.67 0.28 7.92
N ILE A 153 20.46 0.65 6.66
CA ILE A 153 19.11 0.85 6.08
C ILE A 153 18.31 -0.44 6.14
N ALA A 154 18.91 -1.59 5.80
CA ALA A 154 18.21 -2.87 5.88
C ALA A 154 17.63 -3.12 7.28
N LYS A 155 18.44 -2.90 8.32
CA LYS A 155 18.01 -3.05 9.72
C LYS A 155 16.94 -2.03 10.11
N GLU A 156 17.03 -0.81 9.61
CA GLU A 156 16.05 0.25 9.85
C GLU A 156 14.70 -0.09 9.22
N MET A 157 14.68 -0.53 7.96
CA MET A 157 13.46 -0.98 7.28
C MET A 157 12.81 -2.17 8.00
N ALA A 158 13.61 -3.14 8.43
CA ALA A 158 13.11 -4.28 9.23
C ALA A 158 12.47 -3.84 10.55
N LYS A 159 13.03 -2.83 11.23
CA LYS A 159 12.44 -2.26 12.46
C LYS A 159 11.12 -1.56 12.17
N LEU A 160 11.03 -0.79 11.09
CA LEU A 160 9.79 -0.11 10.69
C LEU A 160 8.66 -1.12 10.43
N VAL A 161 8.95 -2.25 9.78
CA VAL A 161 7.97 -3.34 9.58
C VAL A 161 7.43 -3.89 10.90
N SER A 162 8.29 -4.00 11.91
CA SER A 162 7.84 -4.43 13.25
C SER A 162 6.97 -3.38 13.95
N ALA A 163 7.26 -2.08 13.73
CA ALA A 163 6.53 -0.97 14.34
C ALA A 163 5.09 -0.83 13.81
N ILE A 164 4.88 -1.08 12.51
CA ILE A 164 3.56 -0.89 11.87
C ILE A 164 2.61 -2.09 12.02
N ARG A 165 3.06 -3.22 12.56
CA ARG A 165 2.26 -4.47 12.62
C ARG A 165 0.96 -4.34 13.42
N TYR A 166 0.88 -3.36 14.31
CA TYR A 166 -0.26 -3.13 15.21
C TYR A 166 -1.25 -2.06 14.72
N ILE A 167 -1.02 -1.48 13.55
CA ILE A 167 -1.93 -0.51 12.93
C ILE A 167 -3.28 -1.19 12.61
N GLY A 168 -4.39 -0.47 12.83
CA GLY A 168 -5.73 -0.97 12.55
C GLY A 168 -6.25 -2.08 13.49
N GLN A 169 -5.52 -2.42 14.57
CA GLN A 169 -5.95 -3.43 15.53
C GLN A 169 -6.88 -2.87 16.61
N TYR A 170 -8.08 -2.44 16.22
CA TYR A 170 -9.13 -2.02 17.15
C TYR A 170 -10.52 -2.36 16.61
N PRO A 171 -11.49 -2.63 17.51
CA PRO A 171 -12.86 -2.85 17.09
C PRO A 171 -13.43 -1.57 16.48
N VAL A 172 -14.15 -1.73 15.37
CA VAL A 172 -14.99 -0.68 14.81
C VAL A 172 -16.11 -0.34 15.81
N PRO A 173 -16.44 0.95 16.04
CA PRO A 173 -17.53 1.33 16.93
C PRO A 173 -18.85 0.67 16.54
N LYS A 174 -19.62 0.20 17.53
CA LYS A 174 -20.94 -0.41 17.29
C LYS A 174 -21.91 0.54 16.59
N SER A 175 -21.78 1.84 16.84
CA SER A 175 -22.51 2.93 16.18
C SER A 175 -22.31 2.91 14.66
N MET A 176 -21.10 2.63 14.17
CA MET A 176 -20.83 2.49 12.73
C MET A 176 -21.50 1.26 12.11
N LEU A 177 -21.98 0.32 12.92
CA LEU A 177 -22.66 -0.89 12.45
C LEU A 177 -24.19 -0.75 12.43
N THR A 178 -24.73 0.41 12.82
CA THR A 178 -26.17 0.63 12.94
C THR A 178 -26.85 0.94 11.61
N SER A 179 -26.13 1.59 10.70
CA SER A 179 -26.59 1.92 9.34
C SER A 179 -25.76 1.16 8.30
N ILE A 180 -26.41 0.79 7.19
CA ILE A 180 -25.74 0.14 6.05
C ILE A 180 -24.63 1.04 5.51
N ALA A 181 -24.88 2.34 5.37
CA ALA A 181 -23.92 3.29 4.82
C ALA A 181 -22.67 3.42 5.70
N ASP A 182 -22.85 3.52 7.03
CA ASP A 182 -21.75 3.62 7.99
C ASP A 182 -20.94 2.32 8.08
N THR A 183 -21.62 1.17 7.93
CA THR A 183 -20.96 -0.15 7.92
C THR A 183 -20.09 -0.29 6.68
N GLU A 184 -20.58 0.17 5.51
CA GLU A 184 -19.79 0.14 4.28
C GLU A 184 -18.62 1.12 4.32
N LEU A 185 -18.82 2.32 4.86
CA LEU A 185 -17.76 3.32 5.04
C LEU A 185 -16.65 2.78 5.96
N SER A 186 -17.01 2.28 7.14
CA SER A 186 -16.04 1.74 8.10
C SER A 186 -15.30 0.51 7.56
N GLY A 187 -15.99 -0.35 6.81
CA GLY A 187 -15.37 -1.45 6.08
C GLY A 187 -14.34 -0.97 5.06
N VAL A 188 -14.70 0.03 4.23
CA VAL A 188 -13.78 0.60 3.23
C VAL A 188 -12.58 1.27 3.87
N VAL A 189 -12.76 2.05 4.93
CA VAL A 189 -11.64 2.68 5.65
C VAL A 189 -10.68 1.61 6.20
N GLY A 190 -11.22 0.54 6.79
CA GLY A 190 -10.42 -0.60 7.25
C GLY A 190 -9.66 -1.29 6.12
N ASP A 191 -10.32 -1.52 4.99
CA ASP A 191 -9.72 -2.08 3.77
C ASP A 191 -8.56 -1.20 3.25
N VAL A 192 -8.69 0.13 3.29
CA VAL A 192 -7.60 1.06 2.90
C VAL A 192 -6.43 0.98 3.87
N VAL A 193 -6.69 0.94 5.18
CA VAL A 193 -5.62 0.78 6.19
C VAL A 193 -4.87 -0.54 5.98
N GLU A 194 -5.59 -1.64 5.71
CA GLU A 194 -5.00 -2.94 5.40
C GLU A 194 -4.15 -2.89 4.11
N ALA A 195 -4.67 -2.28 3.04
CA ALA A 195 -3.95 -2.11 1.78
C ALA A 195 -2.67 -1.26 1.96
N THR A 196 -2.75 -0.20 2.77
CA THR A 196 -1.61 0.66 3.13
C THR A 196 -0.53 -0.14 3.85
N MET A 197 -0.93 -0.94 4.85
CA MET A 197 0.00 -1.84 5.55
C MET A 197 0.65 -2.84 4.59
N LEU A 198 -0.14 -3.45 3.70
CA LEU A 198 0.32 -4.46 2.75
C LEU A 198 1.42 -3.91 1.83
N VAL A 199 1.20 -2.75 1.21
CA VAL A 199 2.14 -2.13 0.27
C VAL A 199 3.36 -1.58 1.01
N THR A 200 3.16 -0.93 2.16
CA THR A 200 4.26 -0.41 3.00
C THR A 200 5.16 -1.56 3.45
N THR A 201 4.58 -2.67 3.89
CA THR A 201 5.35 -3.86 4.29
C THR A 201 6.14 -4.45 3.12
N ALA A 202 5.52 -4.53 1.92
CA ALA A 202 6.21 -5.01 0.72
C ALA A 202 7.41 -4.13 0.34
N LEU A 203 7.27 -2.80 0.44
CA LEU A 203 8.36 -1.84 0.23
C LEU A 203 9.51 -2.07 1.21
N LEU A 204 9.21 -2.05 2.51
CA LEU A 204 10.22 -2.12 3.56
C LEU A 204 10.93 -3.48 3.57
N ASN A 205 10.18 -4.59 3.46
CA ASN A 205 10.77 -5.94 3.36
C ASN A 205 11.59 -6.09 2.08
N GLY A 206 11.09 -5.57 0.95
CA GLY A 206 11.81 -5.61 -0.33
C GLY A 206 13.19 -4.98 -0.26
N ILE A 207 13.31 -3.82 0.41
CA ILE A 207 14.57 -3.12 0.61
C ILE A 207 15.42 -3.79 1.69
N SER A 208 14.81 -4.16 2.82
CA SER A 208 15.48 -4.88 3.91
C SER A 208 16.21 -6.12 3.38
N GLU A 209 15.48 -7.00 2.69
CA GLU A 209 16.03 -8.25 2.18
C GLU A 209 17.07 -8.04 1.09
N ALA A 210 16.85 -7.07 0.20
CA ALA A 210 17.81 -6.77 -0.86
C ALA A 210 19.14 -6.20 -0.34
N PHE A 211 19.10 -5.44 0.75
CA PHE A 211 20.29 -4.84 1.36
C PHE A 211 20.89 -5.70 2.47
N ALA A 212 20.13 -6.63 3.07
CA ALA A 212 20.60 -7.61 4.06
C ALA A 212 21.31 -8.81 3.42
N ALA A 213 20.86 -9.29 2.26
CA ALA A 213 21.43 -10.43 1.52
C ALA A 213 22.87 -10.21 0.99
N SER A 214 23.46 -9.08 1.36
CA SER A 214 24.77 -8.55 1.02
C SER A 214 25.95 -9.30 1.70
N ARG A 215 25.72 -10.51 2.23
CA ARG A 215 26.77 -11.45 2.68
C ARG A 215 26.34 -12.89 2.37
N THR A 216 26.86 -13.41 1.25
CA THR A 216 27.11 -14.83 0.96
C THR A 216 25.92 -15.71 0.55
N ARG A 217 25.83 -16.01 -0.76
CA ARG A 217 25.33 -17.30 -1.29
C ARG A 217 26.49 -18.15 -1.82
N LYS A 218 27.57 -18.26 -1.04
CA LYS A 218 28.63 -19.27 -1.17
C LYS A 218 28.71 -20.12 0.10
N SER A 219 27.66 -20.90 0.37
CA SER A 219 27.74 -22.07 1.27
C SER A 219 26.88 -23.24 0.78
N LEU A 220 26.69 -23.39 -0.54
CA LEU A 220 25.97 -24.52 -1.13
C LEU A 220 26.89 -25.60 -1.73
N TRP A 221 28.18 -25.58 -1.42
CA TRP A 221 29.05 -26.69 -1.77
C TRP A 221 30.13 -26.94 -0.72
N MET A 222 29.72 -27.29 0.50
CA MET A 222 30.48 -28.17 1.37
C MET A 222 29.53 -28.81 2.39
N GLY A 223 29.43 -30.14 2.34
CA GLY A 223 29.16 -30.97 3.52
C GLY A 223 27.71 -31.10 4.02
N LEU A 224 27.16 -32.29 3.81
CA LEU A 224 26.08 -32.93 4.57
C LEU A 224 24.63 -32.51 4.27
N ARG A 225 24.04 -33.20 3.29
CA ARG A 225 22.58 -33.30 3.11
C ARG A 225 21.94 -34.03 4.29
N LEU A 226 21.38 -33.32 5.24
CA LEU A 226 20.28 -33.85 6.06
C LEU A 226 18.95 -33.32 5.52
N LYS A 227 18.17 -34.24 4.92
CA LYS A 227 16.81 -33.97 4.46
C LYS A 227 15.90 -33.73 5.67
N LYS A 228 15.59 -32.47 5.98
CA LYS A 228 14.35 -32.11 6.69
C LYS A 228 13.48 -31.30 5.73
N LYS A 229 12.31 -31.84 5.41
CA LYS A 229 11.21 -31.11 4.75
C LYS A 229 10.83 -29.95 5.66
N ALA A 230 11.40 -28.78 5.42
CA ALA A 230 10.87 -27.54 5.96
C ALA A 230 9.69 -27.12 5.08
N LYS A 231 8.53 -26.84 5.70
CA LYS A 231 7.46 -26.05 5.08
C LYS A 231 8.13 -24.85 4.44
N LYS A 232 7.88 -24.64 3.13
CA LYS A 232 8.34 -23.47 2.39
C LYS A 232 7.65 -22.25 3.02
N ALA A 233 8.23 -21.72 4.10
CA ALA A 233 7.94 -20.38 4.56
C ALA A 233 8.16 -19.49 3.34
N LYS A 234 7.20 -18.61 3.07
CA LYS A 234 7.27 -17.64 1.97
C LYS A 234 8.56 -16.86 2.20
N ILE A 235 9.64 -17.22 1.50
CA ILE A 235 10.89 -16.48 1.53
C ILE A 235 10.49 -15.15 0.94
N GLU A 236 10.42 -14.11 1.77
CA GLU A 236 10.19 -12.76 1.26
C GLU A 236 11.41 -12.42 0.43
N GLU A 237 11.26 -12.49 -0.88
CA GLU A 237 12.32 -12.13 -1.80
C GLU A 237 12.51 -10.61 -1.76
N GLY A 238 13.76 -10.17 -1.72
CA GLY A 238 14.11 -8.75 -1.86
C GLY A 238 13.88 -8.27 -3.29
N ILE A 239 13.98 -6.96 -3.49
CA ILE A 239 13.87 -6.36 -4.83
C ILE A 239 14.99 -6.93 -5.72
N GLN A 240 14.60 -7.55 -6.83
CA GLN A 240 15.47 -8.34 -7.69
C GLN A 240 16.63 -7.50 -8.24
N GLU A 241 16.35 -6.30 -8.75
CA GLU A 241 17.39 -5.41 -9.27
C GLU A 241 18.40 -5.07 -8.16
N PHE A 242 17.93 -4.80 -6.95
CA PHE A 242 18.80 -4.43 -5.83
C PHE A 242 19.74 -5.57 -5.41
N GLN A 243 19.27 -6.82 -5.53
CA GLN A 243 20.07 -8.01 -5.25
C GLN A 243 21.09 -8.32 -6.36
N GLN A 244 20.68 -8.22 -7.63
CA GLN A 244 21.52 -8.55 -8.79
C GLN A 244 22.60 -7.49 -9.03
N ILE A 245 22.17 -6.23 -9.04
CA ILE A 245 22.99 -5.07 -9.39
C ILE A 245 23.84 -4.64 -8.20
N GLY A 246 23.27 -4.72 -6.99
CA GLY A 246 23.92 -4.37 -5.73
C GLY A 246 24.66 -5.55 -5.07
N SER A 247 25.10 -6.57 -5.80
CA SER A 247 25.79 -7.70 -5.16
C SER A 247 27.10 -7.26 -4.49
N VAL A 248 27.31 -7.64 -3.22
CA VAL A 248 28.53 -7.29 -2.45
C VAL A 248 29.77 -7.98 -2.97
N ASP A 249 29.61 -9.17 -3.53
CA ASP A 249 30.71 -9.90 -4.14
C ASP A 249 31.30 -9.10 -5.32
N SER A 250 30.47 -8.28 -5.99
CA SER A 250 30.92 -7.40 -7.06
C SER A 250 31.68 -6.15 -6.54
N LEU A 251 31.56 -5.80 -5.26
CA LEU A 251 32.22 -4.64 -4.67
C LEU A 251 33.48 -5.00 -3.85
N TRP A 252 33.75 -6.30 -3.67
CA TRP A 252 34.96 -6.79 -2.99
C TRP A 252 36.11 -7.06 -3.97
N GLY A 253 37.35 -6.98 -3.48
CA GLY A 253 38.56 -7.27 -4.27
C GLY A 253 38.77 -6.32 -5.45
N PHE A 254 38.25 -5.10 -5.34
CA PHE A 254 38.18 -4.11 -6.41
C PHE A 254 39.56 -3.68 -6.92
N LYS A 255 40.60 -3.74 -6.08
CA LYS A 255 41.99 -3.48 -6.50
C LYS A 255 42.47 -4.40 -7.62
N LYS A 256 41.99 -5.65 -7.65
CA LYS A 256 42.42 -6.67 -8.62
C LYS A 256 41.54 -6.69 -9.88
N LYS A 257 40.49 -5.88 -9.93
CA LYS A 257 39.54 -5.87 -11.05
C LYS A 257 40.10 -5.19 -12.29
N SER A 258 39.77 -5.75 -13.45
CA SER A 258 40.08 -5.15 -14.75
C SER A 258 39.26 -3.88 -14.97
N GLU A 259 39.68 -3.01 -15.91
CA GLU A 259 38.91 -1.81 -16.23
C GLU A 259 37.50 -2.15 -16.73
N GLU A 260 37.33 -3.24 -17.46
CA GLU A 260 36.02 -3.68 -17.95
C GLU A 260 35.10 -4.07 -16.79
N GLU A 261 35.61 -4.82 -15.81
CA GLU A 261 34.83 -5.18 -14.62
C GLU A 261 34.43 -3.94 -13.81
N VAL A 262 35.32 -2.93 -13.73
CA VAL A 262 35.03 -1.64 -13.08
C VAL A 262 33.93 -0.90 -13.83
N ARG A 263 33.96 -0.89 -15.18
CA ARG A 263 32.91 -0.29 -16.02
C ARG A 263 31.55 -0.95 -15.78
N VAL A 264 31.50 -2.28 -15.73
CA VAL A 264 30.28 -3.03 -15.45
C VAL A 264 29.72 -2.68 -14.07
N VAL A 265 30.54 -2.71 -13.01
CA VAL A 265 30.06 -2.36 -11.66
C VAL A 265 29.60 -0.90 -11.57
N SER A 266 30.30 0.02 -12.25
CA SER A 266 29.89 1.43 -12.30
C SER A 266 28.55 1.62 -13.02
N LYS A 267 28.29 0.88 -14.10
CA LYS A 267 27.00 0.87 -14.81
C LYS A 267 25.90 0.34 -13.89
N ASN A 268 26.13 -0.81 -13.27
CA ASN A 268 25.23 -1.40 -12.30
C ASN A 268 24.88 -0.40 -11.18
N MET A 269 25.88 0.26 -10.60
CA MET A 269 25.64 1.25 -9.54
C MET A 269 24.70 2.40 -9.98
N ARG A 270 24.77 2.84 -11.24
CA ARG A 270 23.86 3.86 -11.80
C ARG A 270 22.45 3.32 -12.03
N GLU A 271 22.33 2.08 -12.49
CA GLU A 271 21.01 1.44 -12.66
C GLU A 271 20.31 1.29 -11.30
N LEU A 272 21.05 0.89 -10.27
CA LEU A 272 20.52 0.83 -8.90
C LEU A 272 20.06 2.20 -8.40
N GLU A 273 20.84 3.26 -8.66
CA GLU A 273 20.46 4.65 -8.35
C GLU A 273 19.13 5.02 -9.02
N GLY A 274 18.97 4.70 -10.30
CA GLY A 274 17.73 4.94 -11.04
C GLY A 274 16.53 4.24 -10.40
N CYS A 275 16.67 2.95 -10.04
CA CYS A 275 15.61 2.22 -9.36
C CYS A 275 15.26 2.83 -7.98
N VAL A 276 16.27 3.25 -7.19
CA VAL A 276 16.06 3.90 -5.89
C VAL A 276 15.32 5.23 -6.08
N CYS A 277 15.75 6.08 -7.02
CA CYS A 277 15.11 7.36 -7.31
C CYS A 277 13.65 7.20 -7.77
N ASN A 278 13.35 6.19 -8.59
CA ASN A 278 11.97 5.92 -9.00
C ASN A 278 11.08 5.54 -7.80
N ILE A 279 11.56 4.66 -6.94
CA ILE A 279 10.83 4.26 -5.71
C ILE A 279 10.64 5.47 -4.79
N GLU A 280 11.69 6.26 -4.57
CA GLU A 280 11.66 7.49 -3.77
C GLU A 280 10.58 8.46 -4.28
N SER A 281 10.55 8.72 -5.59
CA SER A 281 9.59 9.65 -6.21
C SER A 281 8.14 9.20 -6.02
N VAL A 282 7.85 7.90 -6.17
CA VAL A 282 6.49 7.40 -5.97
C VAL A 282 6.13 7.38 -4.47
N CYS A 283 7.07 7.03 -3.59
CA CYS A 283 6.87 7.09 -2.14
C CYS A 283 6.58 8.51 -1.66
N GLU A 284 7.18 9.54 -2.26
CA GLU A 284 6.88 10.94 -1.96
C GLU A 284 5.42 11.29 -2.28
N LYS A 285 4.85 10.72 -3.35
CA LYS A 285 3.43 10.90 -3.69
C LYS A 285 2.52 10.22 -2.67
N VAL A 286 2.86 9.00 -2.24
CA VAL A 286 2.13 8.29 -1.17
C VAL A 286 2.22 9.04 0.15
N PHE A 287 3.39 9.56 0.51
CA PHE A 287 3.57 10.38 1.70
C PHE A 287 2.63 11.60 1.69
N ARG A 288 2.54 12.31 0.55
CA ARG A 288 1.61 13.44 0.40
C ARG A 288 0.15 13.01 0.50
N SER A 289 -0.26 11.90 -0.12
CA SER A 289 -1.66 11.44 -0.05
C SER A 289 -2.06 10.97 1.36
N LEU A 290 -1.13 10.38 2.11
CA LEU A 290 -1.32 10.06 3.54
C LEU A 290 -1.52 11.32 4.39
N ILE A 291 -0.71 12.36 4.17
CA ILE A 291 -0.88 13.66 4.83
C ILE A 291 -2.25 14.26 4.49
N ASN A 292 -2.64 14.25 3.21
CA ASN A 292 -3.95 14.76 2.77
C ASN A 292 -5.10 13.98 3.42
N THR A 293 -4.99 12.65 3.49
CA THR A 293 -5.98 11.79 4.18
C THR A 293 -6.12 12.21 5.65
N ARG A 294 -4.99 12.40 6.33
CA ARG A 294 -4.97 12.83 7.74
C ARG A 294 -5.58 14.23 7.92
N VAL A 295 -5.29 15.16 7.01
CA VAL A 295 -5.90 16.51 7.02
C VAL A 295 -7.41 16.42 6.82
N SER A 296 -7.89 15.60 5.87
CA SER A 296 -9.32 15.37 5.67
C SER A 296 -10.00 14.81 6.93
N LEU A 297 -9.36 13.88 7.63
CA LEU A 297 -9.86 13.36 8.92
C LEU A 297 -9.85 14.43 10.03
N LEU A 298 -8.83 15.29 10.10
CA LEU A 298 -8.81 16.39 11.08
C LEU A 298 -9.93 17.40 10.82
N ASN A 299 -10.23 17.65 9.55
CA ASN A 299 -11.32 18.54 9.17
C ASN A 299 -12.70 18.03 9.62
N THR A 300 -12.88 16.70 9.73
CA THR A 300 -14.16 16.15 10.24
C THR A 300 -14.36 16.35 11.74
N LEU A 301 -13.27 16.53 12.51
CA LEU A 301 -13.32 16.81 13.95
C LEU A 301 -13.47 18.29 14.27
N THR A 302 -13.18 19.18 13.32
CA THR A 302 -13.07 20.63 13.54
C THR A 302 -14.21 21.45 12.94
N GLN A 303 -14.90 20.92 11.93
CA GLN A 303 -16.10 21.52 11.33
C GLN A 303 -17.35 21.09 12.07
#